data_AF-A0A376TY82-F1
#
_entry.id   AF-A0A376TY82-F1
#
_cell.length_a   1.000
_cell.length_b   1.000
_cell.length_c   1.000
_cell.angle_alpha   90.00
_cell.angle_beta   90.00
_cell.angle_gamma   90.00
#
_symmetry.space_group_name_H-M   'P 1'
#
loop_
_entity.id
_entity.type
_entity.pdbx_description
1 polymer ?
#
loop_
_entity_poly.entity_id
_entity_poly.type
_entity_poly.pdbx_seq_one_letter_code
_entity_poly.pdbx_strand_id
1 'polypeptide(L)'
;MRRTSRKSSVVFENPYLKDDVERVGRQPLRKLSAGDRLIKPLLGTLEYSLPHKNLIQGIAGAMHFRSEDDPQAQELAALIADKGPQAALAQISGLDANSEVVSEAVTAYKAMQ
;
A
#
# COMPACT_ATOMS: atom_id res chain seq x y z
N MET A 1 -13.29 -11.92 -20.82
CA MET A 1 -12.32 -11.03 -20.14
C MET A 1 -11.23 -11.85 -19.43
N ARG A 2 -10.17 -12.31 -20.14
CA ARG A 2 -9.02 -13.04 -19.54
C ARG A 2 -7.69 -12.77 -20.29
N ARG A 3 -7.55 -11.61 -20.93
CA ARG A 3 -6.41 -11.32 -21.82
C ARG A 3 -5.36 -10.36 -21.23
N THR A 4 -5.63 -9.70 -20.11
CA THR A 4 -4.77 -8.65 -19.56
C THR A 4 -3.76 -9.12 -18.52
N SER A 5 -4.08 -10.07 -17.63
CA SER A 5 -3.13 -10.51 -16.57
C SER A 5 -1.85 -11.16 -17.10
N ARG A 6 -1.86 -11.81 -18.27
CA ARG A 6 -0.69 -12.52 -18.79
C ARG A 6 0.41 -11.62 -19.33
N LYS A 7 0.11 -10.37 -19.73
CA LYS A 7 1.15 -9.45 -20.24
C LYS A 7 2.00 -8.86 -19.11
N SER A 8 1.43 -8.69 -17.93
CA SER A 8 2.15 -8.13 -16.78
C SER A 8 3.33 -9.02 -16.37
N SER A 9 3.10 -10.33 -16.22
CA SER A 9 4.13 -11.29 -15.79
C SER A 9 5.37 -11.31 -16.69
N VAL A 10 5.19 -11.19 -18.01
CA VAL A 10 6.30 -11.22 -18.97
C VAL A 10 7.23 -10.01 -18.83
N VAL A 11 6.71 -8.86 -18.38
CA VAL A 11 7.54 -7.67 -18.12
C VAL A 11 8.32 -7.82 -16.82
N PHE A 12 7.74 -8.47 -15.80
CA PHE A 12 8.40 -8.73 -14.53
C PHE A 12 9.45 -9.86 -14.61
N GLU A 13 9.31 -10.80 -15.54
CA GLU A 13 10.25 -11.91 -15.75
C GLU A 13 11.42 -11.59 -16.68
N ASN A 14 11.52 -10.36 -17.21
CA ASN A 14 12.62 -9.99 -18.11
C ASN A 14 13.95 -9.91 -17.33
N PRO A 15 14.91 -10.81 -17.54
CA PRO A 15 16.18 -10.83 -16.81
C PRO A 15 17.08 -9.62 -17.10
N TYR A 16 16.76 -8.82 -18.12
CA TYR A 16 17.45 -7.57 -18.46
C TYR A 16 16.81 -6.34 -17.80
N LEU A 17 15.60 -6.47 -17.25
CA LEU A 17 14.97 -5.43 -16.44
C LEU A 17 15.35 -5.69 -14.97
N LYS A 18 16.56 -5.26 -14.58
CA LYS A 18 16.88 -5.08 -13.15
C LYS A 18 16.11 -3.87 -12.66
N ASP A 19 14.83 -4.08 -12.40
CA ASP A 19 13.99 -3.07 -11.79
C ASP A 19 14.17 -3.18 -10.28
N ASP A 20 15.04 -2.32 -9.73
CA ASP A 20 15.31 -2.34 -8.30
C ASP A 20 14.00 -2.12 -7.54
N VAL A 21 13.74 -2.98 -6.55
CA VAL A 21 12.50 -2.97 -5.75
C VAL A 21 12.31 -1.59 -5.08
N GLU A 22 13.41 -0.91 -4.75
CA GLU A 22 13.39 0.47 -4.26
C GLU A 22 12.87 1.46 -5.31
N ARG A 23 13.25 1.33 -6.58
CA ARG A 23 12.76 2.21 -7.67
C ARG A 23 11.26 2.04 -7.88
N VAL A 24 10.77 0.80 -7.86
CA VAL A 24 9.34 0.50 -7.97
C VAL A 24 8.60 0.93 -6.71
N GLY A 25 9.25 0.90 -5.55
CA GLY A 25 8.75 1.25 -4.21
C GLY A 25 8.64 2.73 -3.90
N ARG A 26 9.38 3.61 -4.60
CA ARG A 26 9.35 5.07 -4.40
C ARG A 26 7.95 5.69 -4.39
N GLN A 27 7.81 6.79 -3.66
CA GLN A 27 6.59 7.54 -3.43
C GLN A 27 5.49 6.73 -2.72
N PRO A 28 5.75 6.19 -1.52
CA PRO A 28 4.76 5.39 -0.79
C PRO A 28 3.49 6.19 -0.44
N LEU A 29 3.62 7.47 -0.09
CA LEU A 29 2.47 8.34 0.22
C LEU A 29 1.52 8.47 -0.97
N ARG A 30 2.06 8.69 -2.16
CA ARG A 30 1.26 8.78 -3.39
C ARG A 30 0.50 7.48 -3.65
N LYS A 31 1.13 6.32 -3.46
CA LYS A 31 0.49 5.00 -3.67
C LYS A 31 -0.57 4.65 -2.63
N LEU A 32 -0.41 5.16 -1.41
CA LEU A 32 -1.36 5.02 -0.31
C LEU A 32 -2.48 6.06 -0.34
N SER A 33 -2.47 6.99 -1.31
CA SER A 33 -3.52 7.99 -1.45
C SER A 33 -4.85 7.37 -1.88
N ALA A 34 -5.96 8.00 -1.45
CA ALA A 34 -7.35 7.56 -1.67
C ALA A 34 -7.67 7.13 -3.12
N GLY A 35 -7.10 7.83 -4.10
CA GLY A 35 -7.37 7.64 -5.52
C GLY A 35 -6.38 6.73 -6.27
N ASP A 36 -5.30 6.28 -5.61
CA ASP A 36 -4.26 5.50 -6.27
C ASP A 36 -4.54 3.98 -6.16
N ARG A 37 -3.62 3.20 -6.70
CA ARG A 37 -3.71 1.77 -7.00
C ARG A 37 -3.99 0.84 -5.83
N LEU A 38 -3.91 1.28 -4.57
CA LEU A 38 -4.18 0.45 -3.39
C LEU A 38 -5.54 0.76 -2.75
N ILE A 39 -5.83 2.03 -2.51
CA ILE A 39 -7.05 2.43 -1.80
C ILE A 39 -8.28 2.40 -2.72
N LYS A 40 -8.13 2.76 -4.00
CA LYS A 40 -9.26 2.72 -4.94
C LYS A 40 -9.83 1.32 -5.13
N PRO A 41 -9.02 0.25 -5.32
CA PRO A 41 -9.54 -1.12 -5.33
C PRO A 41 -10.14 -1.54 -3.99
N LEU A 42 -9.59 -1.09 -2.85
CA LEU A 42 -10.11 -1.39 -1.52
C LEU A 42 -11.52 -0.82 -1.33
N LEU A 43 -11.72 0.45 -1.70
CA LEU A 43 -13.05 1.08 -1.68
C LEU A 43 -14.05 0.32 -2.57
N GLY A 44 -13.64 -0.09 -3.76
CA GLY A 44 -14.47 -0.92 -4.64
C GLY A 44 -14.81 -2.28 -4.02
N THR A 45 -13.86 -2.94 -3.35
CA THR A 45 -14.15 -4.21 -2.66
C THR A 45 -15.13 -4.03 -1.49
N LEU A 46 -15.09 -2.89 -0.80
CA LEU A 46 -16.05 -2.58 0.25
C LEU A 46 -17.46 -2.35 -0.32
N GLU A 47 -17.56 -1.59 -1.41
CA GLU A 47 -18.82 -1.34 -2.11
C GLU A 47 -19.50 -2.64 -2.58
N TYR A 48 -18.71 -3.61 -3.05
CA TYR A 48 -19.21 -4.90 -3.53
C TYR A 48 -19.12 -6.05 -2.51
N SER A 49 -18.73 -5.77 -1.25
CA SER A 49 -18.54 -6.80 -0.20
C SER A 49 -17.66 -7.99 -0.65
N LEU A 50 -16.57 -7.69 -1.36
CA LEU A 50 -15.63 -8.67 -1.91
C LEU A 50 -14.42 -8.88 -0.98
N PRO A 51 -13.75 -10.04 -1.06
CA PRO A 51 -12.57 -10.30 -0.23
C PRO A 51 -11.39 -9.38 -0.59
N HIS A 52 -10.88 -8.65 0.41
CA HIS A 52 -9.78 -7.67 0.26
C HIS A 52 -8.50 -8.01 1.03
N LYS A 53 -8.36 -9.23 1.57
CA LYS A 53 -7.20 -9.64 2.40
C LYS A 53 -5.83 -9.37 1.75
N ASN A 54 -5.71 -9.61 0.44
CA ASN A 54 -4.46 -9.38 -0.30
C ASN A 54 -4.15 -7.89 -0.48
N LEU A 55 -5.18 -7.03 -0.58
CA LEU A 55 -5.00 -5.58 -0.64
C LEU A 55 -4.48 -5.05 0.69
N ILE A 56 -5.02 -5.58 1.80
CA ILE A 56 -4.58 -5.24 3.16
C ILE A 56 -3.09 -5.56 3.35
N GLN A 57 -2.62 -6.74 2.91
CA GLN A 57 -1.19 -7.07 2.96
C GLN A 57 -0.32 -6.13 2.13
N GLY A 58 -0.79 -5.73 0.94
CA GLY A 58 -0.10 -4.75 0.10
C GLY A 58 0.01 -3.37 0.75
N ILE A 59 -1.06 -2.93 1.41
CA ILE A 59 -1.10 -1.66 2.17
C ILE A 59 -0.13 -1.72 3.36
N ALA A 60 -0.17 -2.81 4.13
CA ALA A 60 0.75 -3.02 5.26
C ALA A 60 2.22 -3.01 4.80
N GLY A 61 2.54 -3.68 3.69
CA GLY A 61 3.87 -3.65 3.10
C GLY A 61 4.29 -2.25 2.64
N ALA A 62 3.37 -1.49 2.03
CA ALA A 62 3.63 -0.10 1.65
C ALA A 62 3.85 0.82 2.87
N MET A 63 3.14 0.58 3.98
CA MET A 63 3.37 1.29 5.25
C MET A 63 4.73 0.96 5.88
N HIS A 64 5.24 -0.26 5.64
CA HIS A 64 6.56 -0.69 6.08
C HIS A 64 7.69 -0.26 5.13
N PHE A 65 7.38 0.36 3.99
CA PHE A 65 8.41 0.83 3.07
C PHE A 65 9.31 1.89 3.75
N ARG A 66 10.62 1.67 3.71
CA ARG A 66 11.64 2.59 4.23
C ARG A 66 12.67 2.79 3.13
N SER A 67 13.05 4.05 2.91
CA SER A 67 14.09 4.42 1.96
C SER A 67 14.69 5.75 2.41
N GLU A 68 16.01 5.82 2.52
CA GLU A 68 16.72 7.05 2.91
C GLU A 68 16.76 8.06 1.76
N ASP A 69 16.70 7.58 0.52
CA ASP A 69 16.71 8.42 -0.69
C ASP A 69 15.34 9.04 -1.04
N ASP A 70 14.26 8.64 -0.35
CA ASP A 70 12.91 9.11 -0.62
C ASP A 70 12.34 9.94 0.54
N PRO A 71 12.20 11.27 0.36
CA PRO A 71 11.59 12.14 1.37
C PRO A 71 10.19 11.67 1.80
N GLN A 72 9.40 11.07 0.90
CA GLN A 72 8.06 10.57 1.25
C GLN A 72 8.11 9.33 2.15
N ALA A 73 9.14 8.49 2.01
CA ALA A 73 9.32 7.33 2.88
C ALA A 73 9.76 7.75 4.29
N GLN A 74 10.62 8.77 4.37
CA GLN A 74 10.99 9.38 5.65
C GLN A 74 9.79 10.05 6.32
N GLU A 75 9.00 10.82 5.57
CA GLU A 75 7.78 11.46 6.07
C GLU A 75 6.76 10.43 6.56
N LEU A 76 6.56 9.33 5.82
CA LEU A 76 5.70 8.22 6.25
C LEU A 76 6.19 7.60 7.57
N ALA A 77 7.49 7.34 7.69
CA ALA A 77 8.08 6.77 8.90
C ALA A 77 7.91 7.72 10.10
N ALA A 78 8.14 9.02 9.91
CA ALA A 78 7.94 10.05 10.92
C ALA A 78 6.46 10.14 11.34
N LEU A 79 5.53 10.13 10.38
CA LEU A 79 4.09 10.20 10.65
C LEU A 79 3.59 8.99 11.45
N ILE A 80 4.08 7.79 11.12
CA ILE A 80 3.76 6.56 11.85
C ILE A 80 4.35 6.61 13.27
N ALA A 81 5.57 7.14 13.45
CA ALA A 81 6.19 7.27 14.76
C ALA A 81 5.48 8.31 15.65
N ASP A 82 5.01 9.42 15.07
CA ASP A 82 4.36 10.51 15.78
C ASP A 82 2.91 10.19 16.16
N LYS A 83 2.10 9.71 15.20
CA LYS A 83 0.64 9.52 15.37
C LYS A 83 0.22 8.05 15.49
N GLY A 84 1.12 7.12 15.22
CA GLY A 84 0.82 5.69 15.12
C GLY A 84 0.32 5.27 13.73
N PRO A 85 0.38 3.96 13.41
CA PRO A 85 0.06 3.43 12.08
C PRO A 85 -1.40 3.66 11.67
N GLN A 86 -2.33 3.64 12.63
CA GLN A 86 -3.77 3.81 12.38
C GLN A 86 -4.09 5.23 11.89
N ALA A 87 -3.65 6.24 12.65
CA ALA A 87 -3.87 7.64 12.31
C ALA A 87 -3.09 8.06 11.06
N ALA A 88 -1.86 7.56 10.90
CA ALA A 88 -1.06 7.79 9.70
C ALA A 88 -1.78 7.25 8.44
N LEU A 89 -2.27 6.01 8.47
CA LEU A 89 -2.99 5.43 7.34
C LEU A 89 -4.26 6.22 7.02
N ALA A 90 -5.07 6.56 8.03
CA ALA A 90 -6.28 7.35 7.85
C ALA A 90 -5.98 8.73 7.22
N GLN A 91 -4.93 9.41 7.70
CA GLN A 91 -4.53 10.71 7.18
C GLN A 91 -4.06 10.64 5.72
N ILE A 92 -3.33 9.59 5.33
CA ILE A 92 -2.79 9.45 3.97
C ILE A 92 -3.86 8.97 2.99
N SER A 93 -4.61 7.94 3.39
CA SER A 93 -5.61 7.28 2.53
C SER A 93 -6.94 8.00 2.49
N GLY A 94 -7.20 8.93 3.41
CA GLY A 94 -8.50 9.58 3.58
C GLY A 94 -9.60 8.64 4.08
N LEU A 95 -9.24 7.43 4.54
CA LEU A 95 -10.16 6.48 5.14
C LEU A 95 -10.44 6.87 6.60
N ASP A 96 -11.61 6.48 7.10
CA ASP A 96 -11.93 6.65 8.52
C ASP A 96 -11.01 5.77 9.38
N ALA A 97 -10.36 6.37 10.37
CA ALA A 97 -9.51 5.67 11.33
C ALA A 97 -10.27 4.59 12.12
N ASN A 98 -11.59 4.73 12.25
CA ASN A 98 -12.45 3.77 12.95
C ASN A 98 -13.02 2.68 12.03
N SER A 99 -12.69 2.70 10.73
CA SER A 99 -13.14 1.68 9.80
C SER A 99 -12.46 0.33 10.07
N GLU A 100 -13.20 -0.76 9.84
CA GLU A 100 -12.70 -2.12 10.02
C GLU A 100 -11.47 -2.39 9.14
N VAL A 101 -11.44 -1.86 7.92
CA VAL A 101 -10.29 -1.99 7.01
C VAL A 101 -9.02 -1.35 7.52
N VAL A 102 -9.12 -0.21 8.22
CA VAL A 102 -7.96 0.43 8.82
C VAL A 102 -7.45 -0.42 10.00
N SER A 103 -8.36 -0.98 10.81
CA SER A 103 -8.00 -1.92 11.88
C SER A 103 -7.31 -3.18 11.34
N GLU A 104 -7.83 -3.76 10.25
CA GLU A 104 -7.22 -4.89 9.55
C GLU A 104 -5.81 -4.55 9.02
N ALA A 105 -5.65 -3.39 8.39
CA ALA A 105 -4.36 -2.94 7.87
C ALA A 105 -3.33 -2.69 8.97
N VAL A 106 -3.74 -2.11 10.10
CA VAL A 106 -2.87 -1.93 11.26
C VAL A 106 -2.47 -3.27 11.87
N THR A 107 -3.40 -4.22 11.94
CA THR A 107 -3.13 -5.58 12.42
C THR A 107 -2.12 -6.28 11.51
N ALA A 108 -2.32 -6.21 10.19
CA ALA A 108 -1.38 -6.75 9.22
C ALA A 108 -0.01 -6.06 9.30
N TYR A 109 0.03 -4.74 9.45
CA TYR A 109 1.28 -3.98 9.63
C TYR A 109 2.06 -4.43 10.86
N LYS A 110 1.39 -4.59 12.01
CA LYS A 110 2.01 -5.08 13.26
C LYS A 110 2.46 -6.53 13.15
N ALA A 111 1.77 -7.36 12.37
CA ALA A 111 2.15 -8.75 12.14
C ALA A 111 3.38 -8.90 11.24
N MET A 112 3.76 -7.85 10.50
CA MET A 112 4.94 -7.81 9.63
C MET A 112 6.17 -7.18 10.31
N GLN A 113 6.02 -6.70 11.56
CA GLN A 113 7.06 -6.08 12.37
C GLN A 113 7.78 -7.13 13.22
#